data_AF-A0A525PS18-F1
#
_entry.id   AF-A0A525PS18-F1
#
_cell.length_a   1.000
_cell.length_b   1.000
_cell.length_c   1.000
_cell.angle_alpha   90.00
_cell.angle_beta   90.00
_cell.angle_gamma   90.00
#
_symmetry.space_group_name_H-M   'P 1'
#
loop_
_entity.id
_entity.type
_entity.pdbx_description
1 polymer ?
#
loop_
_entity_poly.entity_id
_entity_poly.type
_entity_poly.pdbx_seq_one_letter_code
_entity_poly.pdbx_strand_id
1 'polypeptide(L)'
;MCRRVILRSFQLSPRPASGFNILDLGGAPYFGRIDSRFNQKSESYSVFGQGTLNVNDSLRVIGSLRYTHTDKEADFASHLVYGPFAIRPISSAVGSLSEGNVDPSATIQYDIAPRIMVYATYGRGSKSGGFVSNSLGTVDETFAFDAEKSRNYEVGLKSTLFDGKVIANVSAYDTKFKDLQVSVYQPEVSQYLTGNAASATSKGIELRSACSCHPISTLPRRGHIRT
;
A
#
# COMPACT_ATOMS: atom_id res chain seq x y z
N MET A 1 -21.63 -23.72 1.37
CA MET A 1 -20.77 -24.27 0.30
C MET A 1 -19.34 -23.78 0.56
N CYS A 2 -18.48 -24.68 1.01
CA CYS A 2 -17.14 -24.40 1.55
C CYS A 2 -16.10 -24.49 0.43
N ARG A 3 -15.15 -23.54 0.36
CA ARG A 3 -13.94 -23.71 -0.46
C ARG A 3 -12.68 -23.46 0.38
N ARG A 4 -11.89 -24.53 0.39
CA ARG A 4 -10.66 -24.83 1.13
C ARG A 4 -9.50 -24.04 0.53
N VAL A 5 -8.86 -23.18 1.33
CA VAL A 5 -7.57 -22.57 0.99
C VAL A 5 -6.48 -23.55 1.47
N ILE A 6 -5.73 -24.12 0.53
CA ILE A 6 -4.57 -24.97 0.85
C ILE A 6 -3.35 -24.04 0.87
N LEU A 7 -2.94 -23.63 2.06
CA LEU A 7 -1.61 -23.07 2.31
C LEU A 7 -0.66 -24.25 2.53
N ARG A 8 0.22 -24.53 1.56
CA ARG A 8 1.35 -25.42 1.79
C ARG A 8 2.46 -24.59 2.43
N SER A 9 2.52 -24.63 3.76
CA SER A 9 3.71 -24.20 4.51
C SER A 9 4.82 -25.23 4.25
N PHE A 10 5.91 -24.78 3.63
CA PHE A 10 7.14 -25.57 3.59
C PHE A 10 7.85 -25.32 4.92
N GLN A 11 7.59 -26.19 5.91
CA GLN A 11 8.27 -26.16 7.20
C GLN A 11 9.59 -26.91 7.04
N LEU A 12 10.65 -26.18 6.69
CA LEU A 12 12.00 -26.63 7.00
C LEU A 12 12.08 -26.73 8.52
N SER A 13 12.21 -27.94 9.07
CA SER A 13 12.50 -28.11 10.48
C SER A 13 13.92 -27.57 10.74
N PRO A 14 14.10 -26.48 11.49
CA PRO A 14 15.43 -26.19 12.01
C PRO A 14 15.73 -27.28 13.03
N ARG A 15 16.87 -27.96 12.89
CA ARG A 15 17.47 -28.64 14.04
C ARG A 15 17.54 -27.61 15.18
N PRO A 16 17.27 -27.97 16.44
CA PRO A 16 17.42 -27.01 17.53
C PRO A 16 18.91 -26.65 17.62
N ALA A 17 19.29 -25.55 16.98
CA ALA A 17 20.45 -24.80 17.41
C ALA A 17 20.06 -24.32 18.80
N SER A 18 20.72 -24.89 19.81
CA SER A 18 20.68 -24.47 21.20
C SER A 18 20.53 -22.96 21.28
N GLY A 19 19.34 -22.50 21.66
CA GLY A 19 19.06 -21.08 21.82
C GLY A 19 20.07 -20.51 22.82
N PHE A 20 20.70 -19.39 22.44
CA PHE A 20 21.59 -18.67 23.33
C PHE A 20 20.76 -18.18 24.52
N ASN A 21 20.92 -18.79 25.70
CA ASN A 21 20.20 -18.38 26.89
C ASN A 21 20.91 -17.19 27.53
N ILE A 22 20.30 -16.01 27.45
CA ILE A 22 20.89 -14.75 27.90
C ILE A 22 21.08 -14.69 29.44
N LEU A 23 20.45 -15.63 30.16
CA LEU A 23 20.55 -15.81 31.61
C LEU A 23 21.83 -16.54 32.06
N ASP A 24 22.54 -17.22 31.14
CA ASP A 24 23.77 -17.98 31.46
C ASP A 24 25.04 -17.10 31.50
N LEU A 25 24.90 -15.81 31.18
CA LEU A 25 25.98 -14.81 31.09
C LEU A 25 26.21 -14.05 32.40
N GLY A 26 26.18 -14.76 33.53
CA GLY A 26 26.82 -14.34 34.78
C GLY A 26 26.48 -12.93 35.29
N GLY A 27 25.22 -12.48 35.21
CA GLY A 27 24.76 -11.28 35.91
C GLY A 27 25.37 -9.94 35.47
N ALA A 28 26.01 -9.86 34.30
CA ALA A 28 26.43 -8.57 33.75
C ALA A 28 25.20 -7.74 33.38
N PRO A 29 25.03 -6.50 33.89
CA PRO A 29 23.93 -5.65 33.49
C PRO A 29 24.02 -5.38 31.99
N TYR A 30 23.01 -5.83 31.24
CA TYR A 30 22.82 -5.52 29.82
C TYR A 30 22.42 -4.05 29.67
N PHE A 31 23.38 -3.16 29.86
CA PHE A 31 23.21 -1.73 29.72
C PHE A 31 24.20 -1.23 28.68
N GLY A 32 23.67 -0.68 27.60
CA GLY A 32 24.45 -0.05 26.56
C GLY A 32 23.56 0.85 25.71
N ARG A 33 24.14 1.93 25.20
CA ARG A 33 23.44 2.84 24.29
C ARG A 33 24.12 2.77 22.93
N ILE A 34 23.32 2.57 21.90
CA ILE A 34 23.74 2.64 20.51
C ILE A 34 23.07 3.89 19.91
N ASP A 35 23.86 4.68 19.21
CA ASP A 35 23.36 5.78 18.39
C ASP A 35 23.43 5.34 16.92
N SER A 36 22.34 5.53 16.20
CA SER A 36 22.24 5.17 14.79
C SER A 36 21.81 6.40 14.02
N ARG A 37 22.54 6.68 12.95
CA ARG A 37 22.24 7.75 12.01
C ARG A 37 21.87 7.13 10.69
N PHE A 38 20.75 7.59 10.16
CA PHE A 38 20.28 7.24 8.83
C PHE A 38 19.99 8.54 8.11
N ASN A 39 20.67 8.74 6.99
CA ASN A 39 20.46 9.90 6.13
C ASN A 39 20.09 9.39 4.74
N GLN A 40 19.07 10.02 4.14
CA GLN A 40 18.57 9.64 2.83
C GLN A 40 18.21 10.89 2.04
N LYS A 41 18.76 10.98 0.83
CA LYS A 41 18.38 11.96 -0.17
C LYS A 41 17.56 11.26 -1.25
N SER A 42 16.45 11.87 -1.66
CA SER A 42 15.62 11.35 -2.75
C SER A 42 15.25 12.48 -3.70
N GLU A 43 15.50 12.24 -4.99
CA GLU A 43 15.09 13.10 -6.08
C GLU A 43 14.16 12.30 -7.01
N SER A 44 13.14 12.93 -7.54
CA SER A 44 12.17 12.24 -8.40
C SER A 44 11.56 13.20 -9.41
N TYR A 45 11.43 12.72 -10.65
CA TYR A 45 10.74 13.41 -11.72
C TYR A 45 9.61 12.54 -12.27
N SER A 46 8.49 13.18 -12.63
CA SER A 46 7.33 12.47 -13.14
C SER A 46 6.66 13.24 -14.26
N VAL A 47 6.26 12.54 -15.31
CA VAL A 47 5.49 13.06 -16.44
C VAL A 47 4.24 12.20 -16.57
N PHE A 48 3.08 12.85 -16.73
CA PHE A 48 1.81 12.15 -16.86
C PHE A 48 0.95 12.78 -17.96
N GLY A 49 0.10 11.95 -18.56
CA GLY A 49 -0.90 12.36 -19.52
C GLY A 49 -2.16 11.52 -19.40
N GLN A 50 -3.31 12.14 -19.67
CA GLN A 50 -4.61 11.48 -19.73
C GLN A 50 -5.39 12.02 -20.91
N GLY A 51 -6.10 11.13 -21.60
CA GLY A 51 -7.01 11.45 -22.68
C GLY A 51 -8.34 10.73 -22.52
N THR A 52 -9.40 11.38 -22.95
CA THR A 52 -10.76 10.81 -23.01
C THR A 52 -11.23 10.81 -24.45
N LEU A 53 -11.59 9.64 -24.96
CA LEU A 53 -12.22 9.44 -26.24
C LEU A 53 -13.72 9.21 -26.03
N ASN A 54 -14.55 10.12 -26.53
CA ASN A 54 -15.99 9.93 -26.61
C ASN A 54 -16.29 9.15 -27.90
N VAL A 55 -16.54 7.85 -27.79
CA VAL A 55 -16.83 6.99 -28.95
C VAL A 55 -18.22 7.32 -29.50
N ASN A 56 -19.17 7.62 -28.61
CA ASN A 56 -20.50 8.17 -28.89
C ASN A 56 -21.04 8.84 -27.61
N ASP A 57 -22.31 9.25 -27.61
CA ASP A 57 -22.95 9.94 -26.50
C ASP A 57 -23.01 9.12 -25.19
N SER A 58 -22.91 7.79 -25.28
CA SER A 58 -23.05 6.88 -24.13
C SER A 58 -21.77 6.11 -23.79
N LEU A 59 -20.79 6.04 -24.70
CA LEU A 59 -19.56 5.26 -24.54
C LEU A 59 -18.32 6.16 -24.53
N ARG A 60 -17.57 6.08 -23.43
CA ARG A 60 -16.30 6.80 -23.23
C ARG A 60 -15.17 5.83 -22.91
N VAL A 61 -14.00 6.09 -23.48
CA VAL A 61 -12.75 5.39 -23.17
C VAL A 61 -11.75 6.40 -22.67
N ILE A 62 -11.17 6.14 -21.51
CA ILE A 62 -10.19 7.00 -20.86
C ILE A 62 -8.88 6.23 -20.79
N GLY A 63 -7.80 6.80 -21.29
CA GLY A 63 -6.46 6.24 -21.17
C GLY A 63 -5.56 7.21 -20.41
N SER A 64 -4.71 6.70 -19.53
CA SER A 64 -3.66 7.50 -18.92
C SER A 64 -2.34 6.75 -18.87
N LEU A 65 -1.26 7.51 -18.82
CA LEU A 65 0.09 6.99 -18.64
C LEU A 65 0.87 7.95 -17.76
N ARG A 66 1.58 7.41 -16.77
CA ARG A 66 2.55 8.15 -15.97
C ARG A 66 3.89 7.45 -16.04
N TYR A 67 4.94 8.21 -16.33
CA TYR A 67 6.33 7.77 -16.13
C TYR A 67 6.91 8.51 -14.93
N THR A 68 7.53 7.78 -14.02
CA THR A 68 8.20 8.35 -12.85
C THR A 68 9.60 7.75 -12.77
N HIS A 69 10.59 8.58 -12.56
CA HIS A 69 11.94 8.14 -12.26
C HIS A 69 12.38 8.72 -10.93
N THR A 70 13.10 7.90 -10.17
CA THR A 70 13.47 8.20 -8.81
C THR A 70 14.90 7.77 -8.58
N ASP A 71 15.71 8.71 -8.10
CA ASP A 71 17.05 8.47 -7.61
C ASP A 71 17.04 8.65 -6.09
N LYS A 72 17.66 7.71 -5.38
CA LYS A 72 17.83 7.75 -3.93
C LYS A 72 19.24 7.37 -3.56
N GLU A 73 19.81 8.12 -2.64
CA GLU A 73 21.06 7.80 -1.98
C GLU A 73 20.81 7.77 -0.49
N ALA A 74 21.38 6.78 0.19
CA ALA A 74 21.30 6.68 1.63
C ALA A 74 22.61 6.23 2.24
N ASP A 75 22.84 6.67 3.46
CA ASP A 75 23.88 6.19 4.34
C ASP A 75 23.30 5.84 5.72
N PHE A 76 23.85 4.78 6.29
CA PHE A 76 23.53 4.29 7.61
C PHE A 76 24.82 4.08 8.38
N ALA A 77 24.87 4.57 9.62
CA ALA A 77 25.97 4.30 10.53
C ALA A 77 25.44 4.11 11.95
N SER A 78 25.82 2.99 12.56
CA SER A 78 25.56 2.71 13.97
C SER A 78 26.86 2.84 14.76
N HIS A 79 26.82 3.33 15.99
CA HIS A 79 27.97 3.37 16.89
C HIS A 79 27.56 3.18 18.35
N LEU A 80 28.41 2.51 19.11
CA LEU A 80 28.21 2.36 20.55
C LEU A 80 28.66 3.60 21.29
N VAL A 81 27.80 4.05 22.19
CA VAL A 81 28.08 5.16 23.09
C VAL A 81 28.69 4.64 24.40
N TYR A 82 28.17 3.57 24.99
CA TYR A 82 28.74 2.86 26.15
C TYR A 82 28.13 1.45 26.30
N GLY A 83 28.76 0.59 27.12
CA GLY A 83 28.25 -0.74 27.51
C GLY A 83 29.18 -1.88 27.06
N PRO A 84 29.18 -3.04 27.75
CA PRO A 84 30.01 -4.17 27.35
C PRO A 84 29.44 -4.81 26.06
N PHE A 85 30.19 -4.79 24.96
CA PHE A 85 29.82 -5.51 23.74
C PHE A 85 30.17 -7.00 23.86
N ALA A 86 29.19 -7.88 23.64
CA ALA A 86 29.46 -9.31 23.55
C ALA A 86 28.48 -10.12 22.66
N ILE A 87 27.63 -9.52 21.82
CA ILE A 87 26.60 -10.33 21.10
C ILE A 87 26.27 -9.92 19.65
N ARG A 88 26.56 -8.71 19.17
CA ARG A 88 26.22 -8.29 17.79
C ARG A 88 27.15 -7.21 17.20
N PRO A 89 27.52 -7.29 15.90
CA PRO A 89 28.42 -6.33 15.26
C PRO A 89 27.75 -4.97 14.98
N ILE A 90 28.51 -3.90 15.23
CA ILE A 90 28.21 -2.56 14.71
C ILE A 90 28.27 -2.62 13.18
N SER A 91 27.36 -1.93 12.49
CA SER A 91 27.35 -1.89 11.04
C SER A 91 27.15 -0.48 10.48
N SER A 92 27.65 -0.31 9.26
CA SER A 92 27.41 0.84 8.40
C SER A 92 27.02 0.32 7.03
N ALA A 93 26.18 1.05 6.32
CA ALA A 93 25.82 0.72 4.96
C ALA A 93 25.69 1.99 4.12
N VAL A 94 26.01 1.88 2.84
CA VAL A 94 25.77 2.93 1.84
C VAL A 94 25.00 2.33 0.68
N GLY A 95 24.09 3.09 0.12
CA GLY A 95 23.20 2.59 -0.91
C GLY A 95 22.81 3.67 -1.90
N SER A 96 22.72 3.27 -3.16
CA SER A 96 22.18 4.09 -4.24
C SER A 96 21.15 3.28 -5.01
N LEU A 97 20.02 3.89 -5.31
CA LEU A 97 18.93 3.31 -6.09
C LEU A 97 18.55 4.30 -7.19
N SER A 98 18.50 3.83 -8.43
CA SER A 98 17.98 4.59 -9.57
C SER A 98 16.95 3.71 -10.28
N GLU A 99 15.72 4.19 -10.39
CA GLU A 99 14.62 3.38 -10.91
C GLU A 99 13.64 4.18 -11.76
N GLY A 100 13.12 3.56 -12.82
CA GLY A 100 12.08 4.09 -13.69
C GLY A 100 10.84 3.21 -13.67
N ASN A 101 9.67 3.83 -13.52
CA ASN A 101 8.38 3.16 -13.46
C ASN A 101 7.38 3.75 -14.45
N VAL A 102 6.64 2.86 -15.12
CA VAL A 102 5.58 3.22 -16.06
C VAL A 102 4.25 2.67 -15.55
N ASP A 103 3.31 3.58 -15.29
CA ASP A 103 2.00 3.32 -14.70
C ASP A 103 0.88 3.63 -15.72
N PRO A 104 0.50 2.67 -16.58
CA PRO A 104 -0.64 2.82 -17.47
C PRO A 104 -1.97 2.60 -16.75
N SER A 105 -3.02 3.29 -17.21
CA SER A 105 -4.41 2.97 -16.86
C SER A 105 -5.33 3.11 -18.08
N ALA A 106 -6.42 2.33 -18.06
CA ALA A 106 -7.49 2.40 -19.05
C ALA A 106 -8.83 2.18 -18.36
N THR A 107 -9.82 3.00 -18.69
CA THR A 107 -11.19 2.89 -18.20
C THR A 107 -12.16 2.96 -19.36
N ILE A 108 -13.13 2.05 -19.38
CA ILE A 108 -14.28 2.09 -20.27
C ILE A 108 -15.49 2.46 -19.41
N GLN A 109 -16.28 3.41 -19.88
CA GLN A 109 -17.54 3.84 -19.25
C GLN A 109 -18.67 3.76 -20.27
N TYR A 110 -19.80 3.19 -19.86
CA TYR A 110 -21.00 3.07 -20.67
C TYR A 110 -22.22 3.54 -19.88
N ASP A 111 -22.88 4.58 -20.37
CA ASP A 111 -24.13 5.09 -19.82
C ASP A 111 -25.29 4.22 -20.32
N ILE A 112 -25.85 3.41 -19.41
CA ILE A 112 -27.01 2.55 -19.70
C ILE A 112 -28.30 3.37 -19.74
N ALA A 113 -28.33 4.46 -18.95
CA ALA A 113 -29.42 5.43 -18.90
C ALA A 113 -28.84 6.81 -18.48
N PRO A 114 -29.59 7.92 -18.60
CA PRO A 114 -29.07 9.28 -18.33
C PRO A 114 -28.44 9.50 -16.95
N ARG A 115 -28.70 8.62 -15.98
CA ARG A 115 -28.17 8.68 -14.61
C ARG A 115 -27.64 7.33 -14.10
N ILE A 116 -27.39 6.38 -15.00
CA ILE A 116 -26.89 5.04 -14.66
C ILE A 116 -25.75 4.71 -15.61
N MET A 117 -24.57 4.48 -15.05
CA MET A 117 -23.35 4.21 -15.79
C MET A 117 -22.67 2.97 -15.24
N VAL A 118 -22.20 2.10 -16.12
CA VAL A 118 -21.29 1.01 -15.78
C VAL A 118 -19.89 1.32 -16.29
N TYR A 119 -18.89 0.89 -15.55
CA TYR A 119 -17.49 1.07 -15.94
C TYR A 119 -16.67 -0.16 -15.63
N ALA A 120 -15.57 -0.28 -16.37
CA ALA A 120 -14.49 -1.19 -16.07
C ALA A 120 -13.17 -0.44 -16.17
N THR A 121 -12.27 -0.67 -15.21
CA THR A 121 -10.95 -0.03 -15.13
C THR A 121 -9.87 -1.08 -14.99
N TYR A 122 -8.77 -0.84 -15.69
CA TYR A 122 -7.49 -1.47 -15.50
C TYR A 122 -6.45 -0.41 -15.14
N GLY A 123 -5.59 -0.69 -14.17
CA GLY A 123 -4.49 0.21 -13.85
C GLY A 123 -3.28 -0.52 -13.28
N ARG A 124 -2.10 0.07 -13.48
CA ARG A 124 -0.89 -0.27 -12.73
C ARG A 124 -0.46 0.91 -11.89
N GLY A 125 0.17 0.60 -10.77
CA GLY A 125 0.88 1.58 -9.96
C GLY A 125 2.21 1.01 -9.50
N SER A 126 3.15 1.91 -9.24
CA SER A 126 4.44 1.59 -8.64
C SER A 126 4.68 2.42 -7.39
N LYS A 127 5.35 1.83 -6.41
CA LYS A 127 5.96 2.53 -5.29
C LYS A 127 7.44 2.25 -5.35
N SER A 128 8.26 3.30 -5.32
CA SER A 128 9.70 3.16 -5.43
C SER A 128 10.30 2.35 -4.29
N GLY A 129 11.41 1.69 -4.58
CA GLY A 129 12.26 1.02 -3.60
C GLY A 129 12.83 2.00 -2.58
N GLY A 130 13.62 1.52 -1.64
CA GLY A 130 14.16 2.38 -0.59
C GLY A 130 15.18 1.65 0.26
N PHE A 131 15.48 2.24 1.41
CA PHE A 131 16.49 1.73 2.31
C PHE A 131 15.92 1.45 3.70
N VAL A 132 16.47 0.45 4.38
CA VAL A 132 16.09 0.10 5.75
C VAL A 132 16.95 0.85 6.76
N SER A 133 16.32 1.41 7.79
CA SER A 133 17.02 2.09 8.90
C SER A 133 17.11 1.17 10.13
N ASN A 134 17.40 -0.11 9.92
CA ASN A 134 17.50 -1.05 11.03
C ASN A 134 18.76 -0.74 11.82
N SER A 135 18.60 -0.57 13.13
CA SER A 135 19.66 -0.01 13.98
C SER A 135 20.92 -0.89 14.06
N LEU A 136 20.86 -2.17 13.62
CA LEU A 136 21.93 -3.16 13.76
C LEU A 136 21.92 -4.17 12.59
N GLY A 137 23.07 -4.65 12.16
CA GLY A 137 23.17 -5.74 11.16
C GLY A 137 22.78 -5.37 9.73
N THR A 138 22.45 -4.09 9.47
CA THR A 138 22.31 -3.54 8.12
C THR A 138 23.67 -3.53 7.44
N VAL A 139 23.81 -4.30 6.37
CA VAL A 139 24.96 -4.34 5.46
C VAL A 139 24.50 -3.92 4.07
N ASP A 140 25.43 -3.55 3.19
CA ASP A 140 25.09 -3.04 1.85
C ASP A 140 24.11 -3.97 1.09
N GLU A 141 24.25 -5.30 1.23
CA GLU A 141 23.39 -6.29 0.57
C GLU A 141 21.93 -6.32 1.08
N THR A 142 21.69 -5.90 2.32
CA THR A 142 20.35 -5.91 2.95
C THR A 142 19.82 -4.50 3.20
N PHE A 143 20.59 -3.48 2.82
CA PHE A 143 20.27 -2.09 3.09
C PHE A 143 19.18 -1.57 2.17
N ALA A 144 19.16 -2.01 0.91
CA ALA A 144 18.19 -1.59 -0.09
C ALA A 144 17.07 -2.63 -0.29
N PHE A 145 15.89 -2.15 -0.66
CA PHE A 145 14.77 -2.95 -1.12
C PHE A 145 14.19 -2.34 -2.40
N ASP A 146 13.67 -3.21 -3.27
CA ASP A 146 13.19 -2.88 -4.60
C ASP A 146 11.82 -2.20 -4.60
N ALA A 147 11.43 -1.70 -5.78
CA ALA A 147 10.10 -1.15 -6.03
C ALA A 147 8.98 -2.20 -5.86
N GLU A 148 7.86 -1.74 -5.31
CA GLU A 148 6.61 -2.50 -5.24
C GLU A 148 5.71 -2.12 -6.42
N LYS A 149 5.01 -3.10 -7.01
CA LYS A 149 4.10 -2.88 -8.14
C LYS A 149 2.71 -3.40 -7.84
N SER A 150 1.69 -2.61 -8.16
CA SER A 150 0.29 -3.00 -8.07
C SER A 150 -0.36 -3.10 -9.45
N ARG A 151 -1.35 -3.98 -9.57
CA ARG A 151 -2.21 -4.12 -10.75
C ARG A 151 -3.64 -4.25 -10.29
N ASN A 152 -4.51 -3.34 -10.71
CA ASN A 152 -5.92 -3.31 -10.35
C ASN A 152 -6.80 -3.63 -11.57
N TYR A 153 -7.83 -4.44 -11.33
CA TYR A 153 -9.00 -4.57 -12.18
C TYR A 153 -10.23 -4.21 -11.35
N GLU A 154 -11.07 -3.34 -11.87
CA GLU A 154 -12.29 -2.91 -11.19
C GLU A 154 -13.45 -2.84 -12.17
N VAL A 155 -14.63 -3.29 -11.75
CA VAL A 155 -15.88 -3.12 -12.48
C VAL A 155 -16.92 -2.56 -11.54
N GLY A 156 -17.71 -1.61 -11.99
CA GLY A 156 -18.72 -1.02 -11.13
C GLY A 156 -19.87 -0.38 -11.86
N LEU A 157 -20.90 -0.07 -11.08
CA LEU A 157 -22.08 0.65 -11.49
C LEU A 157 -22.20 1.89 -10.62
N LYS A 158 -22.41 3.03 -11.26
CA LYS A 158 -22.75 4.30 -10.61
C LYS A 158 -24.16 4.68 -10.98
N SER A 159 -24.97 5.03 -9.98
CA SER A 159 -26.36 5.43 -10.23
C SER A 159 -26.79 6.62 -9.38
N THR A 160 -27.62 7.46 -9.98
CA THR A 160 -28.33 8.57 -9.32
C THR A 160 -29.82 8.43 -9.62
N LEU A 161 -30.59 8.07 -8.60
CA LEU A 161 -32.00 7.71 -8.68
C LEU A 161 -32.89 8.80 -8.05
N PHE A 162 -34.18 8.77 -8.37
CA PHE A 162 -35.21 9.66 -7.80
C PHE A 162 -34.83 11.15 -7.86
N ASP A 163 -34.43 11.63 -9.06
CA ASP A 163 -34.01 13.01 -9.30
C ASP A 163 -32.86 13.50 -8.39
N GLY A 164 -31.93 12.61 -8.07
CA GLY A 164 -30.77 12.94 -7.24
C GLY A 164 -30.98 12.71 -5.75
N LYS A 165 -32.15 12.24 -5.33
CA LYS A 165 -32.43 11.94 -3.92
C LYS A 165 -31.68 10.72 -3.42
N VAL A 166 -31.32 9.78 -4.29
CA VAL A 166 -30.56 8.57 -3.92
C VAL A 166 -29.38 8.39 -4.85
N ILE A 167 -28.18 8.27 -4.29
CA ILE A 167 -26.99 7.81 -4.99
C ILE A 167 -26.70 6.40 -4.50
N ALA A 168 -26.56 5.45 -5.41
CA ALA A 168 -26.21 4.07 -5.09
C ALA A 168 -25.16 3.57 -6.07
N ASN A 169 -23.97 3.27 -5.56
CA ASN A 169 -22.85 2.82 -6.36
C ASN A 169 -22.35 1.50 -5.80
N VAL A 170 -22.03 0.57 -6.68
CA VAL A 170 -21.45 -0.72 -6.34
C VAL A 170 -20.25 -0.98 -7.24
N SER A 171 -19.19 -1.54 -6.68
CA SER A 171 -18.03 -1.98 -7.46
C SER A 171 -17.48 -3.29 -6.92
N ALA A 172 -16.81 -4.02 -7.79
CA ALA A 172 -16.00 -5.17 -7.45
C ALA A 172 -14.58 -4.93 -7.98
N TYR A 173 -13.58 -5.27 -7.17
CA TYR A 173 -12.17 -5.05 -7.50
C TYR A 173 -11.31 -6.27 -7.21
N ASP A 174 -10.19 -6.38 -7.93
CA ASP A 174 -9.09 -7.31 -7.71
C ASP A 174 -7.77 -6.57 -7.96
N THR A 175 -7.08 -6.24 -6.88
CA THR A 175 -5.75 -5.65 -6.89
C THR A 175 -4.71 -6.68 -6.47
N LYS A 176 -3.70 -6.89 -7.31
CA LYS A 176 -2.53 -7.73 -7.02
C LYS A 176 -1.31 -6.88 -6.82
N PHE A 177 -0.62 -7.12 -5.71
CA PHE A 177 0.66 -6.53 -5.38
C PHE A 177 1.77 -7.54 -5.64
N LYS A 178 2.83 -7.10 -6.30
CA LYS A 178 4.06 -7.84 -6.54
C LYS A 178 5.21 -7.10 -5.89
N ASP A 179 6.17 -7.88 -5.41
CA ASP A 179 7.37 -7.36 -4.75
C ASP A 179 6.95 -6.42 -3.60
N LEU A 180 5.94 -6.84 -2.83
CA LEU A 180 5.36 -6.05 -1.75
C LEU A 180 6.43 -5.78 -0.70
N GLN A 181 6.57 -4.52 -0.32
CA GLN A 181 7.51 -4.10 0.71
C GLN A 181 6.90 -4.43 2.08
N VAL A 182 7.43 -5.48 2.73
CA VAL A 182 6.92 -5.96 4.03
C VAL A 182 8.03 -5.90 5.06
N SER A 183 7.68 -5.40 6.24
CA SER A 183 8.55 -5.42 7.42
C SER A 183 8.24 -6.65 8.26
N VAL A 184 9.22 -7.56 8.41
CA VAL A 184 9.08 -8.82 9.14
C VAL A 184 10.03 -8.83 10.32
N TYR A 185 9.53 -9.19 11.50
CA TYR A 185 10.37 -9.39 12.68
C TYR A 185 11.22 -10.65 12.52
N GLN A 186 12.54 -10.51 12.59
CA GLN A 186 13.50 -11.60 12.59
C GLN A 186 14.03 -11.83 14.01
N PRO A 187 13.65 -12.92 14.69
CA PRO A 187 14.08 -13.21 16.06
C PRO A 187 15.61 -13.31 16.21
N GLU A 188 16.30 -13.80 15.17
CA GLU A 188 17.76 -14.02 15.13
C GLU A 188 18.54 -12.71 15.29
N VAL A 189 18.02 -11.62 14.71
CA VAL A 189 18.56 -10.25 14.80
C VAL A 189 17.71 -9.33 15.67
N SER A 190 16.61 -9.83 16.25
CA SER A 190 15.65 -9.13 17.12
C SER A 190 15.21 -7.76 16.57
N GLN A 191 15.00 -7.71 15.25
CA GLN A 191 14.69 -6.49 14.51
C GLN A 191 13.67 -6.76 13.42
N TYR A 192 13.01 -5.71 12.98
CA TYR A 192 12.15 -5.74 11.80
C TYR A 192 13.00 -5.48 10.57
N LEU A 193 13.04 -6.41 9.62
CA LEU A 193 13.70 -6.19 8.33
C LEU A 193 12.64 -5.98 7.26
N THR A 194 12.79 -4.91 6.47
CA THR A 194 11.91 -4.63 5.33
C THR A 194 12.55 -5.13 4.05
N GLY A 195 11.79 -5.87 3.23
CA GLY A 195 12.25 -6.34 1.93
C GLY A 195 11.11 -6.77 1.00
N ASN A 196 11.45 -7.15 -0.23
CA ASN A 196 10.52 -7.59 -1.26
C ASN A 196 10.53 -9.12 -1.37
N ALA A 197 9.54 -9.77 -0.76
CA ALA A 197 9.35 -11.21 -0.93
C ALA A 197 7.88 -11.63 -0.93
N ALA A 198 6.98 -10.68 -0.68
CA ALA A 198 5.57 -10.95 -0.53
C ALA A 198 4.79 -10.57 -1.80
N SER A 199 3.80 -11.40 -2.13
CA SER A 199 2.72 -11.03 -3.03
C SER A 199 1.43 -10.96 -2.23
N ALA A 200 0.64 -9.91 -2.42
CA ALA A 200 -0.67 -9.79 -1.80
C ALA A 200 -1.76 -9.62 -2.86
N THR A 201 -2.97 -10.03 -2.53
CA THR A 201 -4.15 -9.78 -3.35
C THR A 201 -5.23 -9.19 -2.46
N SER A 202 -5.71 -8.01 -2.82
CA SER A 202 -6.88 -7.37 -2.23
C SER A 202 -8.03 -7.45 -3.22
N LYS A 203 -9.14 -8.07 -2.82
CA LYS A 203 -10.33 -8.21 -3.66
C LYS A 203 -11.58 -8.10 -2.82
N GLY A 204 -12.61 -7.51 -3.36
CA GLY A 204 -13.83 -7.23 -2.61
C GLY A 204 -14.93 -6.64 -3.45
N ILE A 205 -16.03 -6.37 -2.77
CA ILE A 205 -17.17 -5.62 -3.30
C ILE A 205 -17.37 -4.43 -2.37
N GLU A 206 -17.54 -3.25 -2.96
CA GLU A 206 -17.83 -2.01 -2.24
C GLU A 206 -19.20 -1.50 -2.61
N LEU A 207 -19.94 -1.04 -1.61
CA LEU A 207 -21.25 -0.43 -1.77
C LEU A 207 -21.20 0.95 -1.11
N ARG A 208 -21.57 1.99 -1.86
CA ARG A 208 -21.74 3.34 -1.36
C ARG A 208 -23.14 3.82 -1.66
N SER A 209 -23.86 4.24 -0.62
CA SER A 209 -25.17 4.86 -0.76
C SER A 209 -25.24 6.20 -0.04
N ALA A 210 -26.01 7.13 -0.59
CA ALA A 210 -26.38 8.39 0.04
C ALA A 210 -27.83 8.71 -0.30
N CYS A 211 -28.59 9.22 0.67
CA CYS A 211 -29.98 9.60 0.48
C CYS A 211 -30.24 10.99 1.07
N SER A 212 -30.95 11.85 0.33
CA SER A 212 -31.45 13.13 0.82
C SER A 212 -32.98 13.09 0.88
N CYS A 213 -33.51 12.98 2.09
CA CYS A 213 -34.93 13.18 2.36
C CYS A 213 -35.12 14.63 2.80
N HIS A 214 -35.67 15.48 1.93
CA HIS A 214 -36.24 16.74 2.37
C HIS A 214 -37.59 16.46 3.05
N PRO A 215 -37.82 16.87 4.31
CA PRO A 215 -39.16 16.84 4.88
C PRO A 215 -40.06 17.77 4.07
N ILE A 216 -41.15 17.25 3.52
CA ILE A 216 -42.25 18.05 2.99
C ILE A 216 -42.94 18.68 4.22
N SER A 217 -42.50 19.86 4.63
CA SER A 217 -43.28 20.69 5.54
C SER A 217 -44.29 21.50 4.71
N THR A 218 -45.41 20.87 4.33
CA THR A 218 -46.59 21.61 3.87
C THR A 218 -47.79 21.22 4.71
N LEU A 219 -48.10 22.07 5.69
CA LEU A 219 -49.44 22.23 6.23
C LEU A 219 -49.60 23.70 6.64
N PRO A 220 -50.11 24.58 5.75
CA PRO A 220 -50.61 25.86 6.21
C PRO A 220 -51.91 25.59 6.98
N ARG A 221 -51.85 25.54 8.31
CA ARG A 221 -53.05 25.68 9.14
C ARG A 221 -53.56 27.11 9.00
N ARG A 222 -54.46 27.33 8.05
CA ARG A 222 -55.31 28.52 8.01
C ARG A 222 -56.42 28.34 9.04
N GLY A 223 -56.13 28.68 10.30
CA GLY A 223 -57.16 28.87 11.32
C GLY A 223 -57.75 30.26 11.18
N HIS A 224 -58.92 30.37 10.55
CA HIS A 224 -59.80 31.52 10.77
C HIS A 224 -60.55 31.27 12.08
N ILE A 225 -60.29 32.09 13.10
CA ILE A 225 -61.24 32.33 14.18
C ILE A 225 -61.86 33.69 13.89
N ARG A 226 -63.16 33.69 13.60
CA ARG A 226 -64.02 34.87 13.69
C ARG A 226 -64.91 34.68 14.91
N THR A 227 -65.10 35.81 15.61
CA THR A 227 -65.91 36.14 16.79
C THR A 227 -65.49 35.47 18.10
#